data_AF-A0A2U3LSZ7-F1
#
_entry.id   AF-A0A2U3LSZ7-F1
#
_cell.length_a   1.000
_cell.length_b   1.000
_cell.length_c   1.000
_cell.angle_alpha   90.00
_cell.angle_beta   90.00
_cell.angle_gamma   90.00
#
_symmetry.space_group_name_H-M   'P 1'
#
loop_
_entity.id
_entity.type
_entity.pdbx_description
1 polymer ?
#
loop_
_entity_poly.entity_id
_entity_poly.type
_entity_poly.pdbx_seq_one_letter_code
_entity_poly.pdbx_strand_id
1 'polypeptide(L)'
;MGVKSVKTNACLIGPNARLRVKEQAPVFYARIPEGQQGDEFALVKLYVKSDRRELEVSAGGGFVGGKHGLHMEVMKPFETQDAGPGLYKVAASILPRGEYFFYIVGSADRTKGIEGKGNDFSLE
;
A
#
# COMPACT_ATOMS: atom_id res chain seq x y z
N MET A 1 -7.71 -32.81 12.02
CA MET A 1 -8.35 -31.48 11.94
C MET A 1 -7.35 -30.52 11.32
N GLY A 2 -7.66 -29.98 10.13
CA GLY A 2 -6.75 -29.09 9.41
C GLY A 2 -6.83 -27.66 9.97
N VAL A 3 -5.69 -27.09 10.32
CA VAL A 3 -5.59 -25.68 10.69
C VAL A 3 -5.76 -24.86 9.41
N LYS A 4 -6.88 -24.14 9.28
CA LYS A 4 -7.13 -23.27 8.13
C LYS A 4 -6.62 -21.87 8.45
N SER A 5 -5.67 -21.37 7.63
CA SER A 5 -5.25 -19.97 7.71
C SER A 5 -6.39 -19.07 7.24
N VAL A 6 -6.71 -18.04 8.03
CA VAL A 6 -7.62 -16.95 7.66
C VAL A 6 -6.76 -15.78 7.22
N LYS A 7 -7.07 -15.23 6.04
CA LYS A 7 -6.40 -14.05 5.47
C LYS A 7 -7.33 -12.85 5.56
N THR A 8 -6.78 -11.69 5.90
CA THR A 8 -7.51 -10.42 5.87
C THR A 8 -6.93 -9.56 4.77
N ASN A 9 -7.82 -9.10 3.89
CA ASN A 9 -7.48 -8.24 2.76
C ASN A 9 -8.07 -6.84 2.96
N ALA A 10 -7.27 -5.81 2.74
CA ALA A 10 -7.77 -4.48 2.45
C ALA A 10 -8.28 -4.44 1.01
N CYS A 11 -9.45 -3.85 0.79
CA CYS A 11 -10.12 -3.82 -0.51
C CYS A 11 -10.37 -2.37 -0.96
N LEU A 12 -10.07 -2.09 -2.22
CA LEU A 12 -10.43 -0.86 -2.91
C LEU A 12 -11.44 -1.18 -4.02
N ILE A 13 -12.50 -0.38 -4.13
CA ILE A 13 -13.54 -0.55 -5.13
C ILE A 13 -12.98 -0.31 -6.54
N GLY A 14 -13.41 -1.14 -7.48
CA GLY A 14 -13.09 -1.04 -8.89
C GLY A 14 -11.76 -1.70 -9.26
N PRO A 15 -11.62 -2.17 -10.51
CA PRO A 15 -10.41 -2.82 -11.00
C PRO A 15 -9.25 -1.86 -11.25
N ASN A 16 -9.49 -0.54 -11.23
CA ASN A 16 -8.46 0.45 -11.53
C ASN A 16 -8.58 1.71 -10.68
N ALA A 17 -7.44 2.36 -10.43
CA ALA A 17 -7.37 3.66 -9.80
C ALA A 17 -7.89 4.76 -10.72
N ARG A 18 -8.22 5.90 -10.12
CA ARG A 18 -8.59 7.11 -10.88
C ARG A 18 -7.35 7.82 -11.41
N LEU A 19 -6.27 7.88 -10.63
CA LEU A 19 -5.01 8.48 -11.04
C LEU A 19 -4.27 7.54 -12.00
N ARG A 20 -4.05 7.99 -13.24
CA ARG A 20 -3.34 7.23 -14.29
C ARG A 20 -1.97 7.83 -14.54
N VAL A 21 -0.95 6.98 -14.51
CA VAL A 21 0.46 7.37 -14.68
C VAL A 21 1.05 6.56 -15.84
N LYS A 22 1.79 7.24 -16.71
CA LYS A 22 2.40 6.63 -17.92
C LYS A 22 3.90 6.37 -17.77
N GLU A 23 4.56 7.08 -16.87
CA GLU A 23 6.00 6.99 -16.63
C GLU A 23 6.31 5.80 -15.71
N GLN A 24 7.19 4.89 -16.15
CA GLN A 24 7.47 3.66 -15.41
C GLN A 24 8.28 3.89 -14.13
N ALA A 25 9.02 4.99 -14.04
CA ALA A 25 9.68 5.44 -12.81
C ALA A 25 9.00 6.73 -12.30
N PRO A 26 7.76 6.63 -11.78
CA PRO A 26 6.97 7.82 -11.48
C PRO A 26 7.51 8.58 -10.26
N VAL A 27 7.45 9.90 -10.36
CA VAL A 27 7.81 10.81 -9.27
C VAL A 27 6.54 11.49 -8.77
N PHE A 28 6.33 11.45 -7.46
CA PHE A 28 5.22 12.09 -6.77
C PHE A 28 5.73 13.12 -5.77
N TYR A 29 4.83 14.02 -5.38
CA TYR A 29 5.05 14.93 -4.26
C TYR A 29 3.99 14.66 -3.21
N ALA A 30 4.42 14.18 -2.05
CA ALA A 30 3.55 13.84 -0.94
C ALA A 30 3.65 14.92 0.13
N ARG A 31 2.49 15.39 0.61
CA ARG A 31 2.42 16.26 1.77
C ARG A 31 2.21 15.41 3.01
N ILE A 32 3.14 15.48 3.95
CA ILE A 32 3.09 14.75 5.21
C ILE A 32 2.66 15.75 6.30
N PRO A 33 1.57 15.48 7.04
CA PRO A 33 1.17 16.32 8.16
C PRO A 33 2.29 16.49 9.19
N GLU A 34 2.32 17.65 9.85
CA GLU A 34 3.27 17.89 10.95
C GLU A 34 3.13 16.81 12.04
N GLY A 35 4.26 16.26 12.48
CA GLY A 35 4.33 15.18 13.46
C GLY A 35 4.38 13.77 12.88
N GLN A 36 4.32 13.61 11.56
CA GLN A 36 4.54 12.34 10.84
C GLN A 36 5.84 12.38 10.01
N GLN A 37 6.50 11.23 9.83
CA GLN A 37 7.75 11.13 9.05
C GLN A 37 7.54 10.48 7.67
N GLY A 38 8.43 10.77 6.71
CA GLY A 38 8.46 10.17 5.37
C GLY A 38 8.55 8.64 5.35
N ASP A 39 9.07 8.08 6.43
CA ASP A 39 9.32 6.65 6.60
C ASP A 39 8.02 5.87 6.89
N GLU A 40 6.89 6.57 7.00
CA GLU A 40 5.57 5.98 7.26
C GLU A 40 4.88 5.46 5.99
N PHE A 41 5.49 5.58 4.80
CA PHE A 41 4.90 5.08 3.57
C PHE A 41 5.51 3.77 3.11
N ALA A 42 4.65 2.89 2.60
CA ALA A 42 5.03 1.73 1.81
C ALA A 42 4.35 1.81 0.44
N LEU A 43 5.13 1.75 -0.63
CA LEU A 43 4.58 1.54 -1.96
C LEU A 43 4.35 0.05 -2.17
N VAL A 44 3.10 -0.34 -2.45
CA VAL A 44 2.73 -1.74 -2.69
C VAL A 44 2.01 -1.91 -4.02
N LYS A 45 2.21 -3.07 -4.64
CA LYS A 45 1.41 -3.52 -5.79
C LYS A 45 0.14 -4.22 -5.29
N LEU A 46 -1.00 -3.85 -5.86
CA LEU A 46 -2.31 -4.43 -5.56
C LEU A 46 -2.61 -5.63 -6.46
N TYR A 47 -3.35 -6.59 -5.91
CA TYR A 47 -3.94 -7.68 -6.68
C TYR A 47 -5.24 -7.22 -7.32
N VAL A 48 -5.29 -7.22 -8.65
CA VAL A 48 -6.49 -6.80 -9.40
C VAL A 48 -7.46 -7.95 -9.53
N LYS A 49 -8.73 -7.70 -9.21
CA LYS A 49 -9.89 -8.56 -9.48
C LYS A 49 -10.84 -7.82 -10.44
N SER A 50 -11.90 -8.49 -10.90
CA SER A 50 -12.85 -7.92 -11.85
C SER A 50 -13.60 -6.70 -11.30
N ASP A 51 -13.86 -6.67 -10.01
CA ASP A 51 -14.71 -5.69 -9.32
C ASP A 51 -13.95 -4.82 -8.31
N ARG A 52 -12.72 -5.21 -7.96
CA ARG A 52 -11.96 -4.60 -6.85
C ARG A 52 -10.46 -4.83 -6.99
N ARG A 53 -9.71 -4.16 -6.12
CA ARG A 53 -8.27 -4.38 -5.91
C ARG A 53 -8.05 -4.76 -4.45
N GLU A 54 -7.13 -5.69 -4.22
CA GLU A 54 -6.90 -6.27 -2.90
C GLU A 54 -5.43 -6.14 -2.46
N LEU A 55 -5.22 -5.98 -1.16
CA LEU A 55 -3.93 -6.05 -0.49
C LEU A 55 -4.05 -6.95 0.74
N GLU A 56 -3.27 -8.01 0.81
CA GLU A 56 -3.21 -8.87 2.00
C GLU A 56 -2.43 -8.14 3.10
N VAL A 57 -3.09 -7.87 4.23
CA VAL A 57 -2.53 -7.08 5.36
C VAL A 57 -2.32 -7.92 6.62
N SER A 58 -2.92 -9.11 6.67
CA SER A 58 -2.61 -10.10 7.70
C SER A 58 -3.02 -11.51 7.30
N ALA A 59 -2.33 -12.48 7.89
CA ALA A 59 -2.69 -13.89 7.84
C ALA A 59 -2.59 -14.48 9.26
N GLY A 60 -3.64 -15.13 9.72
CA GLY A 60 -3.70 -15.82 11.02
C GLY A 60 -4.07 -17.29 10.86
N GLY A 61 -3.35 -18.19 11.54
CA GLY A 61 -3.68 -19.61 11.58
C GLY A 61 -2.92 -20.41 12.65
N GLY A 62 -3.65 -21.08 13.55
CA GLY A 62 -3.13 -22.06 14.51
C GLY A 62 -2.29 -21.49 15.68
N PHE A 63 -1.86 -22.39 16.58
CA PHE A 63 -1.17 -22.20 17.87
C PHE A 63 0.01 -21.19 17.95
N VAL A 64 0.39 -20.55 16.84
CA VAL A 64 1.63 -19.76 16.70
C VAL A 64 1.37 -18.23 16.66
N GLY A 65 0.13 -17.78 16.78
CA GLY A 65 -0.20 -16.35 16.76
C GLY A 65 -0.21 -15.77 15.33
N GLY A 66 -0.96 -14.67 15.15
CA GLY A 66 -1.15 -14.04 13.85
C GLY A 66 0.07 -13.25 13.37
N LYS A 67 0.37 -13.33 12.06
CA LYS A 67 1.33 -12.42 11.42
C LYS A 67 0.57 -11.21 10.89
N HIS A 68 1.01 -10.02 11.29
CA HIS A 68 0.44 -8.75 10.87
C HIS A 68 1.50 -7.97 10.11
N GLY A 69 1.16 -7.43 8.94
CA GLY A 69 2.09 -6.65 8.14
C GLY A 69 1.94 -6.89 6.64
N LEU A 70 2.54 -6.00 5.86
CA LEU A 70 2.61 -6.10 4.41
C LEU A 70 3.61 -7.19 4.01
N HIS A 71 3.27 -7.94 2.97
CA HIS A 71 4.19 -8.92 2.40
C HIS A 71 5.30 -8.22 1.61
N MET A 72 6.57 -8.59 1.86
CA MET A 72 7.71 -7.99 1.16
C MET A 72 7.62 -8.12 -0.37
N GLU A 73 6.97 -9.17 -0.88
CA GLU A 73 6.82 -9.43 -2.32
C GLU A 73 5.98 -8.36 -3.06
N VAL A 74 4.99 -7.77 -2.37
CA VAL A 74 4.15 -6.73 -2.94
C VAL A 74 4.78 -5.35 -2.79
N MET A 75 5.71 -5.18 -1.86
CA MET A 75 6.41 -3.90 -1.67
C MET A 75 7.28 -3.56 -2.89
N LYS A 76 7.36 -2.27 -3.20
CA LYS A 76 8.15 -1.73 -4.30
C LYS A 76 9.08 -0.65 -3.74
N PRO A 77 10.35 -0.64 -4.14
CA PRO A 77 11.29 0.34 -3.64
C PRO A 77 11.00 1.71 -4.24
N PHE A 78 11.22 2.72 -3.42
CA PHE A 78 11.16 4.14 -3.77
C PHE A 78 12.14 4.90 -2.87
N GLU A 79 12.51 6.09 -3.31
CA GLU A 79 13.33 7.01 -2.54
C GLU A 79 12.52 8.23 -2.12
N THR A 80 12.83 8.77 -0.96
CA THR A 80 12.26 10.03 -0.46
C THR A 80 13.33 11.10 -0.40
N GLN A 81 12.95 12.32 -0.76
CA GLN A 81 13.79 13.51 -0.63
C GLN A 81 12.97 14.64 -0.04
N ASP A 82 13.48 15.28 1.01
CA ASP A 82 12.91 16.51 1.56
C ASP A 82 12.86 17.59 0.46
N ALA A 83 11.67 18.13 0.21
CA ALA A 83 11.41 19.17 -0.78
C ALA A 83 10.88 20.47 -0.14
N GLY A 84 10.99 20.60 1.18
CA GLY A 84 10.51 21.73 1.97
C GLY A 84 9.57 21.31 3.10
N PRO A 85 9.08 22.28 3.92
CA PRO A 85 8.28 22.00 5.10
C PRO A 85 7.04 21.12 4.82
N GLY A 86 7.08 19.88 5.31
CA GLY A 86 6.00 18.90 5.15
C GLY A 86 5.81 18.39 3.71
N LEU A 87 6.74 18.64 2.79
CA LEU A 87 6.67 18.21 1.40
C LEU A 87 7.85 17.29 1.07
N TYR A 88 7.53 16.11 0.56
CA TYR A 88 8.52 15.11 0.20
C TYR A 88 8.34 14.73 -1.26
N LYS A 89 9.46 14.73 -1.99
CA LYS A 89 9.53 14.11 -3.32
C LYS A 89 9.68 12.61 -3.11
N VAL A 90 8.83 11.83 -3.76
CA VAL A 90 8.80 10.37 -3.71
C VAL A 90 9.09 9.84 -5.10
N ALA A 91 10.26 9.26 -5.29
CA ALA A 91 10.70 8.70 -6.58
C ALA A 91 10.60 7.18 -6.54
N ALA A 92 9.60 6.61 -7.22
CA ALA A 92 9.50 5.16 -7.33
C ALA A 92 10.59 4.62 -8.26
N SER A 93 11.07 3.41 -7.96
CA SER A 93 11.85 2.60 -8.91
C SER A 93 11.04 2.29 -10.18
N ILE A 94 11.67 1.67 -11.18
CA ILE A 94 10.96 1.20 -12.36
C ILE A 94 9.90 0.17 -11.95
N LEU A 95 8.64 0.51 -12.20
CA LEU A 95 7.47 -0.30 -11.89
C LEU A 95 6.94 -0.97 -13.17
N PRO A 96 6.56 -2.26 -13.11
CA PRO A 96 5.77 -2.86 -14.18
C PRO A 96 4.35 -2.28 -14.20
N ARG A 97 3.64 -2.40 -15.32
CA ARG A 97 2.23 -2.03 -15.40
C ARG A 97 1.40 -2.69 -14.29
N GLY A 98 0.41 -1.95 -13.78
CA GLY A 98 -0.51 -2.45 -12.76
C GLY A 98 -1.03 -1.38 -11.81
N GLU A 99 -1.62 -1.87 -10.71
CA GLU A 99 -2.27 -1.05 -9.69
C GLU A 99 -1.38 -0.96 -8.45
N TYR A 100 -1.23 0.25 -7.93
CA TYR A 100 -0.32 0.56 -6.84
C TYR A 100 -1.02 1.37 -5.77
N PHE A 101 -0.49 1.28 -4.55
CA PHE A 101 -1.00 2.00 -3.39
C PHE A 101 0.17 2.48 -2.53
N PHE A 102 0.16 3.76 -2.17
CA PHE A 102 0.97 4.30 -1.09
C PHE A 102 0.25 4.06 0.23
N TYR A 103 0.59 2.97 0.89
CA TYR A 103 0.06 2.57 2.18
C TYR A 103 0.74 3.34 3.32
N ILE A 104 -0.04 3.89 4.25
CA ILE A 104 0.48 4.51 5.47
C ILE A 104 0.67 3.41 6.53
N VAL A 105 1.90 3.08 6.85
CA VAL A 105 2.27 2.09 7.86
C VAL A 105 1.69 2.49 9.22
N GLY A 106 1.06 1.54 9.91
CA GLY A 106 0.40 1.80 11.20
C GLY A 106 -0.97 2.49 11.12
N SER A 107 -1.48 2.82 9.93
CA SER A 107 -2.76 3.52 9.77
C SER A 107 -4.03 2.66 9.93
N ALA A 108 -3.88 1.36 10.14
CA ALA A 108 -4.99 0.45 10.36
C ALA A 108 -5.67 0.74 11.71
N ASP A 109 -6.99 0.87 11.70
CA ASP A 109 -7.84 1.01 12.89
C ASP A 109 -8.87 -0.12 12.89
N ARG A 110 -8.49 -1.24 13.53
CA ARG A 110 -9.31 -2.46 13.57
C ARG A 110 -10.62 -2.27 14.32
N THR A 111 -10.69 -1.31 15.25
CA THR A 111 -11.94 -1.02 15.97
C THR A 111 -13.00 -0.44 15.03
N LYS A 112 -12.56 0.20 13.94
CA LYS A 112 -13.41 0.78 12.90
C LYS A 112 -13.43 -0.02 11.59
N GLY A 113 -12.80 -1.20 11.56
CA GLY A 113 -12.64 -1.99 10.34
C GLY A 113 -11.81 -1.32 9.25
N ILE A 114 -10.91 -0.40 9.63
CA ILE A 114 -9.99 0.25 8.69
C ILE A 114 -8.73 -0.61 8.60
N GLU A 115 -8.54 -1.25 7.45
CA GLU A 115 -7.37 -2.10 7.20
C GLU A 115 -6.12 -1.33 6.74
N GLY A 116 -6.27 -0.03 6.49
CA GLY A 116 -5.19 0.89 6.13
C GLY A 116 -5.70 2.13 5.42
N LYS A 117 -4.85 3.15 5.34
CA LYS A 117 -5.09 4.42 4.64
C LYS A 117 -3.97 4.68 3.64
N GLY A 118 -4.25 5.49 2.63
CA GLY A 118 -3.30 5.76 1.57
C GLY A 118 -3.95 6.30 0.30
N ASN A 119 -3.16 6.33 -0.78
CA ASN A 119 -3.59 6.78 -2.10
C ASN A 119 -3.18 5.76 -3.17
N ASP A 120 -4.06 5.51 -4.13
CA ASP A 120 -3.85 4.57 -5.24
C ASP A 120 -3.51 5.26 -6.57
N PHE A 121 -2.79 4.55 -7.43
CA PHE A 121 -2.59 4.92 -8.82
C PHE A 121 -2.46 3.69 -9.72
N SER A 122 -2.79 3.88 -11.00
CA SER A 122 -2.60 2.90 -12.06
C SER A 122 -1.40 3.31 -12.89
N LEU A 123 -0.54 2.35 -13.21
CA LEU A 123 0.55 2.50 -14.17
C LEU A 123 0.20 1.77 -15.47
N GLU A 124 0.15 2.53 -16.58
CA GLU A 124 -0.31 2.09 -17.91
C GLU A 124 0.81 1.85 -18.94
#